data_AF-A0A2M8AYP8-F1
#
_entry.id   AF-A0A2M8AYP8-F1
#
_cell.length_a   1.000
_cell.length_b   1.000
_cell.length_c   1.000
_cell.angle_alpha   90.00
_cell.angle_beta   90.00
_cell.angle_gamma   90.00
#
_symmetry.space_group_name_H-M   'P 1'
#
loop_
_entity.id
_entity.type
_entity.pdbx_description
1 polymer ?
#
loop_
_entity_poly.entity_id
_entity_poly.type
_entity_poly.pdbx_seq_one_letter_code
_entity_poly.pdbx_strand_id
1 'polypeptide(L)'
;LGLGLLILLVLAYSAMIALPFVPGVELGVALMMVEGAWVAPLIWLATVTGLLAAFVVGQSIPYPALNRCLADLRLRRAGDLVARIQPLDRDQRLGLLRARLPAPLAALMVGHRYLALAALVNLPGNSILGGGGGILLLAGLTRLFRLWAVALTIALAVAPVPILVWLYDLKLDF
;
A
#
# COMPACT_ATOMS: atom_id res chain seq x y z
N LEU A 1 17.72 20.89 -7.52
CA LEU A 1 17.01 21.80 -6.57
C LEU A 1 17.94 22.16 -5.40
N GLY A 2 17.64 23.20 -4.60
CA GLY A 2 18.33 23.39 -3.31
C GLY A 2 17.98 22.24 -2.35
N LEU A 3 18.94 21.78 -1.53
CA LEU A 3 18.79 20.58 -0.66
C LEU A 3 17.53 20.64 0.23
N GLY A 4 17.24 21.79 0.85
CA GLY A 4 16.06 21.95 1.71
C GLY A 4 14.74 21.79 0.96
N LEU A 5 14.64 22.31 -0.26
CA LEU A 5 13.47 22.17 -1.11
C LEU A 5 13.29 20.72 -1.59
N LEU A 6 14.39 20.03 -1.91
CA LEU A 6 14.34 18.62 -2.27
C LEU A 6 13.80 17.77 -1.14
N ILE A 7 14.30 17.95 0.09
CA ILE A 7 13.81 17.21 1.27
C ILE A 7 12.32 17.46 1.48
N LEU A 8 11.88 18.73 1.38
CA LEU A 8 10.47 19.08 1.51
C LEU A 8 9.61 18.36 0.46
N LEU A 9 10.04 18.33 -0.81
CA LEU A 9 9.32 17.65 -1.88
C LEU A 9 9.28 16.14 -1.68
N VAL A 10 10.36 15.52 -1.22
CA VAL A 10 10.40 14.08 -0.91
C VAL A 10 9.48 13.73 0.26
N LEU A 11 9.41 14.58 1.30
CA LEU A 11 8.48 14.41 2.42
C LEU A 11 7.02 14.58 1.96
N ALA A 12 6.75 15.61 1.15
CA ALA A 12 5.43 15.83 0.57
C ALA A 12 5.01 14.64 -0.31
N TYR A 13 5.92 14.14 -1.14
CA TYR A 13 5.73 12.92 -1.94
C TYR A 13 5.42 11.71 -1.06
N SER A 14 6.20 11.46 0.00
CA SER A 14 5.97 10.36 0.93
C SER A 14 4.61 10.46 1.62
N ALA A 15 4.14 11.67 1.94
CA ALA A 15 2.82 11.87 2.51
C ALA A 15 1.72 11.64 1.48
N MET A 16 1.88 12.15 0.25
CA MET A 16 0.92 11.98 -0.82
C MET A 16 0.73 10.51 -1.22
N ILE A 17 1.81 9.73 -1.34
CA ILE A 17 1.70 8.31 -1.72
C ILE A 17 1.04 7.45 -0.63
N ALA A 18 1.04 7.92 0.62
CA ALA A 18 0.33 7.27 1.72
C ALA A 18 -1.19 7.49 1.65
N LEU A 19 -1.64 8.57 1.00
CA LEU A 19 -3.05 8.90 0.90
C LEU A 19 -3.76 7.98 -0.11
N PRO A 20 -4.97 7.51 0.21
CA PRO A 20 -5.76 6.73 -0.72
C PRO A 20 -6.21 7.59 -1.91
N PHE A 21 -6.33 6.97 -3.09
CA PHE A 21 -6.77 7.56 -4.35
C PHE A 21 -5.85 8.63 -4.95
N VAL A 22 -4.67 8.85 -4.35
CA VAL A 22 -3.68 9.79 -4.89
C VAL A 22 -2.76 9.06 -5.88
N PRO A 23 -2.63 9.54 -7.13
CA PRO A 23 -1.63 9.08 -8.09
C PRO A 23 -0.24 9.57 -7.65
N GLY A 24 0.31 8.91 -6.63
CA GLY A 24 1.57 9.32 -6.02
C GLY A 24 2.78 8.95 -6.86
N VAL A 25 2.75 7.85 -7.62
CA VAL A 25 3.91 7.32 -8.35
C VAL A 25 4.41 8.31 -9.40
N GLU A 26 3.48 9.01 -10.05
CA GLU A 26 3.71 10.03 -11.07
C GLU A 26 4.58 11.18 -10.53
N LEU A 27 4.35 11.60 -9.29
CA LEU A 27 5.19 12.60 -8.60
C LEU A 27 6.61 12.10 -8.36
N GLY A 28 6.77 10.83 -7.97
CA GLY A 28 8.08 10.22 -7.76
C GLY A 28 8.88 10.15 -9.05
N VAL A 29 8.22 9.76 -10.15
CA VAL A 29 8.81 9.74 -11.50
C VAL A 29 9.19 11.14 -11.96
N ALA A 30 8.31 12.14 -11.76
CA ALA A 30 8.60 13.53 -12.10
C ALA A 30 9.82 14.08 -11.33
N LEU A 31 9.96 13.75 -10.04
CA LEU A 31 11.15 14.15 -9.26
C LEU A 31 12.42 13.49 -9.77
N MET A 32 12.37 12.21 -10.17
CA MET A 32 13.50 11.53 -10.80
C MET A 32 13.85 12.11 -12.17
N MET A 33 12.86 12.57 -12.95
CA MET A 33 13.08 13.27 -14.22
C MET A 33 13.79 14.62 -14.00
N VAL A 34 13.38 15.38 -13.00
CA VAL A 34 13.91 16.73 -12.74
C VAL A 34 15.28 16.71 -12.09
N GLU A 35 15.49 15.85 -11.08
CA GLU A 35 16.78 15.79 -10.35
C GLU A 35 17.77 14.78 -10.95
N GLY A 36 17.29 13.82 -11.75
CA GLY A 36 18.08 12.75 -12.34
C GLY A 36 18.15 11.48 -11.49
N ALA A 37 18.89 10.49 -11.98
CA ALA A 37 18.91 9.13 -11.43
C ALA A 37 19.40 9.02 -9.98
N TRP A 38 20.22 9.96 -9.50
CA TRP A 38 20.80 9.92 -8.15
C TRP A 38 19.75 10.02 -7.03
N VAL A 39 18.58 10.62 -7.31
CA VAL A 39 17.49 10.73 -6.33
C VAL A 39 16.67 9.44 -6.21
N ALA A 40 16.83 8.49 -7.14
CA ALA A 40 16.01 7.28 -7.20
C ALA A 40 16.02 6.44 -5.90
N PRO A 41 17.15 6.21 -5.21
CA PRO A 41 17.15 5.52 -3.93
C PRO A 41 16.35 6.27 -2.84
N LEU A 42 16.38 7.60 -2.85
CA LEU A 42 15.66 8.44 -1.91
C LEU A 42 14.14 8.40 -2.18
N ILE A 43 13.75 8.45 -3.45
CA ILE A 43 12.34 8.29 -3.86
C ILE A 43 11.83 6.90 -3.49
N TRP A 44 12.61 5.85 -3.76
CA TRP A 44 12.26 4.48 -3.36
C TRP A 44 12.03 4.36 -1.85
N LEU A 45 12.94 4.92 -1.04
CA LEU A 45 12.79 4.94 0.42
C LEU A 45 11.48 5.63 0.82
N ALA A 46 11.22 6.81 0.25
CA ALA A 46 10.01 7.59 0.51
C ALA A 46 8.73 6.85 0.08
N THR A 47 8.76 6.12 -1.03
CA THR A 47 7.65 5.24 -1.46
C THR A 47 7.38 4.17 -0.40
N VAL A 48 8.42 3.44 0.00
CA VAL A 48 8.29 2.35 0.97
C VAL A 48 7.78 2.87 2.31
N THR A 49 8.33 3.98 2.81
CA THR A 49 7.90 4.57 4.09
C THR A 49 6.48 5.11 4.02
N GLY A 50 6.09 5.77 2.94
CA GLY A 50 4.73 6.29 2.76
C GLY A 50 3.69 5.16 2.71
N LEU A 51 3.96 4.10 1.93
CA LEU A 51 3.07 2.94 1.86
C LEU A 51 3.00 2.16 3.17
N LEU A 52 4.11 2.04 3.89
CA LEU A 52 4.12 1.45 5.22
C LEU A 52 3.39 2.30 6.26
N ALA A 53 3.45 3.63 6.16
CA ALA A 53 2.67 4.52 7.00
C ALA A 53 1.17 4.28 6.78
N ALA A 54 0.71 4.18 5.53
CA ALA A 54 -0.67 3.84 5.21
C ALA A 54 -1.09 2.49 5.82
N PHE A 55 -0.24 1.46 5.68
CA PHE A 55 -0.48 0.15 6.28
C PHE A 55 -0.61 0.20 7.81
N VAL A 56 0.32 0.89 8.48
CA VAL A 56 0.34 1.01 9.95
C VAL A 56 -0.88 1.80 10.43
N VAL A 57 -1.26 2.87 9.75
CA VAL A 57 -2.49 3.62 10.03
C VAL A 57 -3.69 2.67 9.96
N GLY A 58 -3.81 1.89 8.88
CA GLY A 58 -4.90 0.93 8.71
C GLY A 58 -4.95 -0.11 9.83
N GLN A 59 -3.78 -0.63 10.24
CA GLN A 59 -3.69 -1.60 11.33
C GLN A 59 -4.06 -1.00 12.69
N SER A 60 -3.82 0.30 12.87
CA SER A 60 -4.04 1.03 14.13
C SER A 60 -5.48 1.50 14.31
N ILE A 61 -6.32 1.47 13.27
CA ILE A 61 -7.73 1.86 13.38
C ILE A 61 -8.45 0.92 14.37
N PRO A 62 -9.01 1.45 15.48
CA PRO A 62 -9.75 0.65 16.45
C PRO A 62 -11.06 0.12 15.84
N TYR A 63 -11.42 -1.12 16.17
CA TYR A 63 -12.68 -1.72 15.71
C TYR A 63 -13.94 -0.89 16.05
N PRO A 64 -14.06 -0.24 17.23
CA PRO A 64 -15.21 0.61 17.51
C PRO A 64 -15.32 1.81 16.55
N ALA A 65 -14.18 2.42 16.17
CA ALA A 65 -14.18 3.52 15.22
C ALA A 65 -14.57 3.03 13.81
N LEU A 66 -14.05 1.88 13.39
CA LEU A 66 -14.42 1.26 12.12
C LEU A 66 -15.92 0.93 12.08
N ASN A 67 -16.48 0.32 13.12
CA ASN A 67 -17.90 -0.01 13.18
C ASN A 67 -18.80 1.24 13.15
N ARG A 68 -18.40 2.34 13.81
CA ARG A 68 -19.12 3.62 13.73
C ARG A 68 -19.12 4.15 12.29
N CYS A 69 -17.94 4.22 11.66
CA CYS A 69 -17.82 4.67 10.26
C CYS A 69 -18.67 3.81 9.31
N LEU A 70 -18.65 2.48 9.46
CA LEU A 70 -19.48 1.57 8.66
C LEU A 70 -20.98 1.77 8.92
N ALA A 71 -21.38 2.06 10.16
CA ALA A 71 -22.76 2.36 10.51
C ALA A 71 -23.23 3.69 9.89
N ASP A 72 -22.38 4.73 9.95
CA ASP A 72 -22.64 6.05 9.35
C ASP A 72 -22.81 5.95 7.82
N LEU A 73 -22.01 5.09 7.18
CA LEU A 73 -22.11 4.77 5.75
C LEU A 73 -23.25 3.78 5.42
N ARG A 74 -24.04 3.34 6.41
CA ARG A 74 -25.11 2.34 6.29
C ARG A 74 -24.64 0.98 5.76
N LEU A 75 -23.35 0.67 5.87
CA LEU A 75 -22.73 -0.60 5.47
C LEU A 75 -22.89 -1.69 6.55
N ARG A 76 -24.14 -2.00 6.92
CA ARG A 76 -24.48 -2.93 8.02
C ARG A 76 -23.80 -4.30 7.88
N ARG A 77 -23.80 -4.86 6.67
CA ARG A 77 -23.14 -6.15 6.38
C ARG A 77 -21.64 -6.15 6.65
N ALA A 78 -20.97 -5.03 6.36
CA ALA A 78 -19.55 -4.89 6.63
C ALA A 78 -19.29 -4.77 8.15
N GLY A 79 -20.13 -4.01 8.87
CA GLY A 79 -20.08 -3.93 10.33
C GLY A 79 -20.25 -5.29 11.01
N ASP A 80 -21.22 -6.08 10.55
CA ASP A 80 -21.45 -7.44 11.05
C ASP A 80 -20.26 -8.37 10.78
N LEU A 81 -19.61 -8.22 9.62
CA LEU A 81 -18.41 -8.97 9.28
C LEU A 81 -17.24 -8.58 10.19
N VAL A 82 -17.03 -7.28 10.43
CA VAL A 82 -15.99 -6.79 11.35
C VAL A 82 -16.21 -7.31 12.77
N ALA A 83 -17.45 -7.30 13.27
CA ALA A 83 -17.79 -7.83 14.59
C ALA A 83 -17.47 -9.33 14.73
N ARG A 84 -17.68 -10.12 13.66
CA ARG A 84 -17.32 -11.56 13.63
C ARG A 84 -15.80 -11.79 13.57
N ILE A 85 -15.06 -10.89 12.93
CA ILE A 85 -13.60 -10.99 12.73
C ILE A 85 -12.82 -10.48 13.93
N GLN A 86 -13.36 -9.50 14.66
CA GLN A 86 -12.73 -8.88 15.83
C GLN A 86 -12.16 -9.87 16.85
N PRO A 87 -12.92 -10.88 17.34
CA PRO A 87 -12.43 -11.80 18.37
C PRO A 87 -11.41 -12.82 17.83
N LEU A 88 -11.32 -12.97 16.50
CA LEU A 88 -10.46 -13.98 15.88
C LEU A 88 -9.00 -13.53 15.89
N ASP A 89 -8.10 -14.50 16.08
CA ASP A 89 -6.68 -14.30 15.80
C ASP A 89 -6.38 -14.27 14.28
N ARG A 90 -5.13 -14.04 13.91
CA ARG A 90 -4.75 -13.93 12.49
C ARG A 90 -5.00 -15.21 11.71
N ASP A 91 -4.72 -16.37 12.28
CA ASP A 91 -4.80 -17.65 11.57
C ASP A 91 -6.25 -18.11 11.43
N GLN A 92 -7.07 -17.86 12.45
CA GLN A 92 -8.52 -18.03 12.41
C GLN A 92 -9.17 -17.13 11.35
N ARG A 93 -8.71 -15.88 11.21
CA ARG A 93 -9.20 -14.98 10.14
C ARG A 93 -8.86 -15.48 8.75
N LEU A 94 -7.65 -16.03 8.55
CA LEU A 94 -7.26 -16.65 7.29
C LEU A 94 -8.09 -17.91 7.00
N GLY A 95 -8.35 -18.72 8.02
CA GLY A 95 -9.23 -19.89 7.92
C GLY A 95 -10.65 -19.51 7.49
N LEU A 96 -11.22 -18.46 8.10
CA LEU A 96 -12.53 -17.92 7.72
C LEU A 96 -12.54 -17.44 6.27
N LEU A 97 -11.51 -16.71 5.84
CA LEU A 97 -11.39 -16.23 4.46
C LEU A 97 -11.30 -17.39 3.46
N ARG A 98 -10.49 -18.40 3.78
CA ARG A 98 -10.34 -19.62 2.96
C ARG A 98 -11.65 -20.41 2.84
N ALA A 99 -12.46 -20.46 3.91
CA ALA A 99 -13.76 -21.14 3.90
C ALA A 99 -14.84 -20.41 3.09
N ARG A 100 -14.70 -19.08 2.87
CA ARG A 100 -15.69 -18.27 2.14
C ARG A 100 -15.33 -18.01 0.68
N LEU A 101 -14.07 -18.13 0.31
CA LEU A 101 -13.62 -17.86 -1.06
C LEU A 101 -13.67 -19.13 -1.92
N PRO A 102 -13.97 -19.01 -3.23
CA PRO A 102 -13.79 -20.12 -4.16
C PRO A 102 -12.30 -20.51 -4.24
N ALA A 103 -12.02 -21.78 -4.49
CA ALA A 103 -10.67 -22.37 -4.44
C ALA A 103 -9.54 -21.55 -5.10
N PRO A 104 -9.68 -21.02 -6.34
CA PRO A 104 -8.59 -20.24 -6.96
C PRO A 104 -8.35 -18.91 -6.25
N LEU A 105 -9.42 -18.23 -5.81
CA LEU A 105 -9.33 -16.96 -5.11
C LEU A 105 -8.76 -17.15 -3.70
N ALA A 106 -9.10 -18.24 -3.03
CA ALA A 106 -8.54 -18.62 -1.75
C ALA A 106 -7.02 -18.90 -1.86
N ALA A 107 -6.58 -19.63 -2.90
CA ALA A 107 -5.17 -19.90 -3.15
C ALA A 107 -4.35 -18.61 -3.33
N LEU A 108 -4.90 -17.63 -4.04
CA LEU A 108 -4.25 -16.33 -4.26
C LEU A 108 -4.30 -15.42 -3.01
N MET A 109 -5.49 -15.21 -2.44
CA MET A 109 -5.73 -14.23 -1.35
C MET A 109 -5.28 -14.72 0.03
N VAL A 110 -5.16 -16.03 0.25
CA VAL A 110 -4.72 -16.62 1.52
C VAL A 110 -3.32 -17.21 1.39
N GLY A 111 -3.11 -18.09 0.40
CA GLY A 111 -1.83 -18.79 0.19
C GLY A 111 -0.72 -17.87 -0.32
N HIS A 112 -1.03 -17.03 -1.31
CA HIS A 112 -0.08 -16.14 -1.96
C HIS A 112 -0.36 -14.66 -1.66
N ARG A 113 -0.93 -14.36 -0.49
CA ARG A 113 -1.43 -13.03 -0.11
C ARG A 113 -0.42 -11.89 -0.28
N TYR A 114 0.87 -12.14 -0.06
CA TYR A 114 1.93 -11.15 -0.23
C TYR A 114 2.21 -10.89 -1.72
N LEU A 115 2.23 -11.92 -2.55
CA LEU A 115 2.31 -11.77 -4.00
C LEU A 115 1.07 -11.07 -4.56
N ALA A 116 -0.10 -11.41 -4.03
CA ALA A 116 -1.34 -10.75 -4.41
C ALA A 116 -1.36 -9.27 -4.02
N LEU A 117 -0.81 -8.92 -2.86
CA LEU A 117 -0.61 -7.53 -2.44
C LEU A 117 0.36 -6.80 -3.37
N ALA A 118 1.51 -7.40 -3.69
CA ALA A 118 2.48 -6.85 -4.64
C ALA A 118 1.88 -6.63 -6.03
N ALA A 119 1.07 -7.59 -6.50
CA ALA A 119 0.35 -7.50 -7.76
C ALA A 119 -0.67 -6.36 -7.73
N LEU A 120 -1.49 -6.26 -6.68
CA LEU A 120 -2.49 -5.18 -6.53
C LEU A 120 -1.86 -3.79 -6.60
N VAL A 121 -0.71 -3.59 -5.94
CA VAL A 121 0.01 -2.31 -5.95
C VAL A 121 0.57 -1.97 -7.33
N ASN A 122 0.94 -2.98 -8.14
CA ASN A 122 1.51 -2.78 -9.47
C ASN A 122 0.48 -2.93 -10.61
N LEU A 123 -0.80 -3.20 -10.30
CA LEU A 123 -1.83 -3.28 -11.33
C LEU A 123 -2.00 -1.91 -12.02
N PRO A 124 -2.12 -1.86 -13.35
CA PRO A 124 -2.49 -0.63 -14.04
C PRO A 124 -3.87 -0.18 -13.58
N GLY A 125 -4.01 1.10 -13.27
CA GLY A 125 -5.26 1.66 -12.75
C GLY A 125 -5.55 1.31 -11.30
N ASN A 126 -4.56 0.87 -10.50
CA ASN A 126 -4.73 0.64 -9.07
C ASN A 126 -5.27 1.86 -8.30
N SER A 127 -5.13 3.08 -8.83
CA SER A 127 -5.76 4.30 -8.31
C SER A 127 -7.28 4.19 -8.14
N ILE A 128 -7.96 3.43 -9.01
CA ILE A 128 -9.40 3.13 -8.88
C ILE A 128 -9.70 2.35 -7.60
N LEU A 129 -8.79 1.47 -7.19
CA LEU A 129 -8.87 0.68 -5.95
C LEU A 129 -8.32 1.43 -4.72
N GLY A 130 -8.00 2.72 -4.85
CA GLY A 130 -7.40 3.52 -3.79
C GLY A 130 -5.90 3.75 -3.93
N GLY A 131 -5.27 3.32 -5.02
CA GLY A 131 -3.84 3.47 -5.22
C GLY A 131 -3.02 2.57 -4.30
N GLY A 132 -1.70 2.70 -4.32
CA GLY A 132 -0.82 2.00 -3.37
C GLY A 132 -1.21 2.31 -1.91
N GLY A 133 -1.39 3.58 -1.56
CA GLY A 133 -1.77 4.01 -0.21
C GLY A 133 -3.08 3.38 0.28
N GLY A 134 -4.14 3.42 -0.53
CA GLY A 134 -5.44 2.84 -0.18
C GLY A 134 -5.42 1.32 -0.08
N ILE A 135 -4.71 0.64 -0.99
CA ILE A 135 -4.52 -0.82 -0.93
C ILE A 135 -3.82 -1.21 0.38
N LEU A 136 -2.75 -0.51 0.75
CA LEU A 136 -2.01 -0.82 1.97
C LEU A 136 -2.79 -0.45 3.24
N LEU A 137 -3.53 0.66 3.22
CA LEU A 137 -4.46 1.04 4.28
C LEU A 137 -5.50 -0.07 4.53
N LEU A 138 -6.15 -0.55 3.48
CA LEU A 138 -7.12 -1.64 3.58
C LEU A 138 -6.47 -2.96 4.01
N ALA A 139 -5.28 -3.28 3.49
CA ALA A 139 -4.52 -4.46 3.90
C ALA A 139 -4.19 -4.40 5.41
N GLY A 140 -3.80 -3.24 5.92
CA GLY A 140 -3.59 -2.99 7.35
C GLY A 140 -4.85 -3.19 8.17
N LEU A 141 -5.99 -2.67 7.69
CA LEU A 141 -7.30 -2.79 8.33
C LEU A 141 -7.73 -4.25 8.52
N THR A 142 -7.38 -5.14 7.58
CA THR A 142 -7.67 -6.58 7.70
C THR A 142 -6.92 -7.25 8.85
N ARG A 143 -5.77 -6.69 9.25
CA ARG A 143 -4.83 -7.25 10.23
C ARG A 143 -4.38 -8.70 9.91
N LEU A 144 -4.53 -9.12 8.65
CA LEU A 144 -4.13 -10.45 8.17
C LEU A 144 -2.61 -10.54 7.98
N PHE A 145 -1.96 -9.42 7.66
CA PHE A 145 -0.56 -9.37 7.28
C PHE A 145 0.36 -9.11 8.47
N ARG A 146 1.63 -9.51 8.34
CA ARG A 146 2.70 -9.16 9.29
C ARG A 146 3.46 -7.96 8.74
N LEU A 147 3.72 -6.94 9.58
CA LEU A 147 4.36 -5.69 9.16
C LEU A 147 5.69 -5.90 8.42
N TRP A 148 6.61 -6.71 8.98
CA TRP A 148 7.91 -6.97 8.37
C TRP A 148 7.80 -7.65 7.00
N ALA A 149 6.82 -8.55 6.84
CA ALA A 149 6.61 -9.25 5.58
C ALA A 149 6.00 -8.30 4.53
N VAL A 150 5.11 -7.39 4.95
CA VAL A 150 4.61 -6.31 4.09
C VAL A 150 5.74 -5.37 3.70
N ALA A 151 6.61 -4.97 4.64
CA ALA A 151 7.77 -4.13 4.35
C ALA A 151 8.67 -4.76 3.28
N LEU A 152 9.02 -6.04 3.42
CA LEU A 152 9.79 -6.76 2.41
C LEU A 152 9.04 -6.84 1.07
N THR A 153 7.74 -7.16 1.11
CA THR A 153 6.90 -7.27 -0.08
C THR A 153 6.87 -5.95 -0.85
N ILE A 154 6.63 -4.83 -0.16
CA ILE A 154 6.54 -3.51 -0.79
C ILE A 154 7.90 -3.03 -1.25
N ALA A 155 8.96 -3.20 -0.45
CA ALA A 155 10.32 -2.86 -0.84
C ALA A 155 10.70 -3.50 -2.17
N LEU A 156 10.39 -4.79 -2.35
CA LEU A 156 10.61 -5.51 -3.59
C LEU A 156 9.64 -5.11 -4.70
N ALA A 157 8.36 -4.91 -4.38
CA ALA A 157 7.32 -4.60 -5.37
C ALA A 157 7.50 -3.23 -6.03
N VAL A 158 8.06 -2.25 -5.32
CA VAL A 158 8.26 -0.87 -5.83
C VAL A 158 9.69 -0.61 -6.30
N ALA A 159 10.62 -1.53 -6.07
CA ALA A 159 12.01 -1.41 -6.49
C ALA A 159 12.26 -1.38 -8.02
N PRO A 160 11.50 -2.06 -8.89
CA PRO A 160 11.85 -2.15 -10.31
C PRO A 160 12.02 -0.79 -10.99
N VAL A 161 11.10 0.15 -10.79
CA VAL A 161 11.16 1.46 -11.44
C VAL A 161 12.36 2.30 -10.98
N PRO A 162 12.58 2.53 -9.66
CA PRO A 162 13.77 3.24 -9.19
C PRO A 162 15.09 2.57 -9.58
N ILE A 163 15.16 1.23 -9.57
CA ILE A 163 16.36 0.49 -9.98
C ILE A 163 16.65 0.72 -11.46
N LEU A 164 15.64 0.66 -12.32
CA LEU A 164 15.82 0.90 -13.76
C LEU A 164 16.31 2.32 -14.02
N VAL A 165 15.71 3.31 -13.37
CA VAL A 165 16.14 4.72 -13.49
C VAL A 165 17.58 4.89 -12.98
N TRP A 166 17.92 4.27 -11.84
CA TRP A 166 19.22 4.39 -11.21
C TRP A 166 20.35 3.73 -12.02
N LEU A 167 20.13 2.53 -12.56
CA LEU A 167 21.16 1.75 -13.26
C LEU A 167 21.37 2.20 -14.70
N TYR A 168 20.30 2.59 -15.40
CA TYR A 168 20.36 2.90 -16.82
C TYR A 168 20.53 4.39 -17.11
N ASP A 169 20.61 5.23 -16.07
CA ASP A 169 20.57 6.70 -16.16
C ASP A 169 19.56 7.13 -17.23
N LEU A 170 18.37 6.51 -17.18
CA LEU A 170 17.32 6.74 -18.16
C LEU A 170 16.99 8.22 -18.10
N LYS A 171 17.53 8.97 -19.05
CA LYS A 171 17.06 10.31 -19.37
C LYS A 171 15.65 10.12 -19.88
N LEU A 172 14.71 10.28 -18.96
CA LEU A 172 13.28 10.25 -19.22
C LEU A 172 12.93 11.56 -19.96
N ASP A 173 13.43 11.70 -21.18
CA ASP A 173 13.16 12.81 -22.09
C ASP A 173 11.81 12.53 -22.77
N PHE A 174 10.75 13.23 -22.35
CA PHE A 174 9.44 13.26 -23.01
C PHE A 174 9.14 14.67 -23.52
#